data_AF-A0A850R8E9-F1
#
_entry.id   AF-A0A850R8E9-F1
#
_cell.length_a   1.000
_cell.length_b   1.000
_cell.length_c   1.000
_cell.angle_alpha   90.00
_cell.angle_beta   90.00
_cell.angle_gamma   90.00
#
_symmetry.space_group_name_H-M   'P 1'
#
loop_
_entity.id
_entity.type
_entity.pdbx_description
1 polymer ?
#
loop_
_entity_poly.entity_id
_entity_poly.type
_entity_poly.pdbx_seq_one_letter_code
_entity_poly.pdbx_strand_id
1 'polypeptide(L)'
;MIANNICPYCSTLMVKGENLPNGRSVEHLVPNTVLTCKRNNGEGDFYACRKCNCNKGNLDEIFGLIAKCQSDNSELAVNSLIRAFTKRKNVPQRYLEMFDSAQEKGGLVEAKMPVYGQELIDYATYFGKGLYFLKYGRVFNEKREVMHIRFFNKQVHMSHAQSYQKSLSSNPIRDLESNSYSWVVAEDECVIWSKNRSHLIVFHHFISFGIKFKNRNRKTAIKQRELEKNILDSFG
;
A
#
# COMPACT_ATOMS: atom_id res chain seq x y z
N MET A 1 3.87 0.03 19.41
CA MET A 1 2.50 0.53 19.19
C MET A 1 2.34 1.93 19.78
N ILE A 2 1.88 2.91 19.00
CA ILE A 2 1.51 4.24 19.51
C ILE A 2 0.14 4.14 20.18
N ALA A 3 0.05 4.51 21.45
CA ALA A 3 -1.23 4.60 22.14
C ALA A 3 -2.01 5.84 21.66
N ASN A 4 -3.25 5.64 21.18
CA ASN A 4 -4.08 6.72 20.69
C ASN A 4 -5.57 6.47 20.94
N ASN A 5 -6.31 7.57 21.14
CA ASN A 5 -7.75 7.55 21.34
C ASN A 5 -8.51 8.11 20.13
N ILE A 6 -7.82 8.73 19.17
CA ILE A 6 -8.42 9.28 17.95
C ILE A 6 -7.94 8.45 16.77
N CYS A 7 -8.85 8.02 15.90
CA CYS A 7 -8.51 7.22 14.73
C CYS A 7 -7.65 8.05 13.75
N PRO A 8 -6.46 7.57 13.35
CA PRO A 8 -5.58 8.28 12.42
C PRO A 8 -6.16 8.47 11.01
N TYR A 9 -7.17 7.67 10.63
CA TYR A 9 -7.74 7.68 9.29
C TYR A 9 -8.92 8.63 9.13
N CYS A 10 -9.80 8.71 10.14
CA CYS A 10 -11.04 9.49 10.07
C CYS A 10 -11.20 10.54 11.17
N SER A 11 -10.23 10.69 12.08
CA SER A 11 -10.28 11.63 13.21
C SER A 11 -11.40 11.38 14.24
N THR A 12 -12.09 10.23 14.19
CA THR A 12 -13.15 9.90 15.16
C THR A 12 -12.55 9.44 16.50
N LEU A 13 -13.15 9.87 17.61
CA LEU A 13 -12.83 9.38 18.95
C LEU A 13 -13.19 7.89 19.07
N MET A 14 -12.22 7.08 19.47
CA MET A 14 -12.34 5.64 19.57
C MET A 14 -12.61 5.19 21.00
N VAL A 15 -13.59 4.31 21.15
CA VAL A 15 -14.01 3.77 22.43
C VAL A 15 -13.49 2.35 22.63
N LYS A 16 -13.31 1.97 23.90
CA LYS A 16 -13.16 0.56 24.25
C LYS A 16 -14.56 -0.04 24.26
N GLY A 17 -14.88 -0.83 23.25
CA GLY A 17 -16.18 -1.45 23.09
C GLY A 17 -16.14 -2.49 21.99
N GLU A 18 -16.80 -3.62 22.22
CA GLU A 18 -16.93 -4.67 21.21
C GLU A 18 -18.01 -4.27 20.19
N ASN A 19 -17.74 -4.58 18.92
CA ASN A 19 -18.69 -4.50 17.80
C ASN A 19 -19.25 -3.11 17.45
N LEU A 20 -18.61 -2.03 17.93
CA LEU A 20 -18.94 -0.66 17.52
C LEU A 20 -18.08 -0.18 16.34
N PRO A 21 -18.64 0.60 15.39
CA PRO A 21 -17.86 1.17 14.28
C PRO A 21 -16.67 2.04 14.71
N ASN A 22 -16.81 2.77 15.84
CA ASN A 22 -15.76 3.55 16.47
C ASN A 22 -15.01 2.78 17.58
N GLY A 23 -15.22 1.46 17.71
CA GLY A 23 -14.44 0.60 18.59
C GLY A 23 -12.97 0.57 18.14
N ARG A 24 -12.05 0.41 19.09
CA ARG A 24 -10.61 0.27 18.80
C ARG A 24 -10.33 -1.07 18.13
N SER A 25 -9.52 -1.03 17.07
CA SER A 25 -8.91 -2.17 16.41
C SER A 25 -7.40 -1.95 16.32
N VAL A 26 -6.62 -3.00 16.49
CA VAL A 26 -5.17 -2.95 16.27
C VAL A 26 -4.92 -2.79 14.78
N GLU A 27 -4.10 -1.80 14.40
CA GLU A 27 -3.72 -1.56 13.02
C GLU A 27 -2.26 -1.94 12.80
N HIS A 28 -2.06 -2.76 11.78
CA HIS A 28 -0.78 -2.98 11.13
C HIS A 28 -0.78 -2.15 9.85
N LEU A 29 -0.01 -1.06 9.83
CA LEU A 29 0.06 -0.15 8.68
C LEU A 29 0.32 -0.94 7.40
N VAL A 30 1.38 -1.76 7.41
CA VAL A 30 1.63 -2.80 6.41
C VAL A 30 0.87 -4.05 6.81
N PRO A 31 -0.06 -4.55 5.98
CA PRO A 31 -0.89 -5.66 6.36
C PRO A 31 -0.16 -7.00 6.30
N ASN A 32 -0.54 -7.91 7.20
CA ASN A 32 -0.04 -9.29 7.24
C ASN A 32 -0.33 -10.10 5.96
N THR A 33 -1.27 -9.66 5.13
CA THR A 33 -1.56 -10.28 3.82
C THR A 33 -0.41 -10.09 2.83
N VAL A 34 0.36 -9.01 2.95
CA VAL A 34 1.58 -8.75 2.16
C VAL A 34 2.75 -9.58 2.68
N LEU A 35 2.79 -9.91 3.97
CA LEU A 35 3.96 -10.55 4.58
C LEU A 35 3.91 -12.09 4.48
N THR A 36 5.05 -12.76 4.36
CA THR A 36 5.14 -14.23 4.53
C THR A 36 5.14 -14.61 6.00
N CYS A 37 5.94 -13.92 6.82
CA CYS A 37 5.92 -14.02 8.27
C CYS A 37 4.94 -12.98 8.84
N LYS A 38 3.87 -13.45 9.49
CA LYS A 38 2.83 -12.57 10.02
C LYS A 38 3.24 -11.95 11.34
N ARG A 39 3.00 -10.65 11.48
CA ARG A 39 3.09 -9.93 12.75
C ARG A 39 1.90 -10.29 13.64
N ASN A 40 2.17 -10.48 14.93
CA ASN A 40 1.15 -10.71 15.94
C ASN A 40 0.44 -9.39 16.34
N ASN A 41 -0.62 -9.49 17.14
CA ASN A 41 -1.40 -8.32 17.57
C ASN A 41 -0.62 -7.37 18.52
N GLY A 42 0.40 -7.88 19.23
CA GLY A 42 1.29 -7.07 20.06
C GLY A 42 2.23 -6.18 19.24
N GLU A 43 2.48 -6.56 17.98
CA GLU A 43 3.33 -5.85 17.02
C GLU A 43 2.57 -4.82 16.17
N GLY A 44 1.37 -4.44 16.59
CA GLY A 44 0.60 -3.39 15.92
C GLY A 44 1.28 -2.02 16.01
N ASP A 45 1.04 -1.22 14.98
CA ASP A 45 1.67 0.08 14.80
C ASP A 45 0.94 1.16 15.61
N PHE A 46 -0.40 1.14 15.58
CA PHE A 46 -1.30 2.03 16.35
C PHE A 46 -2.72 1.45 16.41
N TYR A 47 -3.68 2.16 17.02
CA TYR A 47 -5.09 1.82 16.96
C TYR A 47 -5.84 2.62 15.88
N ALA A 48 -6.73 1.95 15.15
CA ALA A 48 -7.70 2.58 14.25
C ALA A 48 -9.13 2.20 14.65
N CYS A 49 -10.13 2.94 14.18
CA CYS A 49 -11.51 2.55 14.41
C CYS A 49 -11.85 1.31 13.57
N ARG A 50 -12.70 0.42 14.08
CA ARG A 50 -13.11 -0.80 13.37
C ARG A 50 -13.61 -0.52 11.96
N LYS A 51 -14.41 0.54 11.75
CA LYS A 51 -14.88 0.92 10.41
C LYS A 51 -13.72 1.13 9.43
N CYS A 52 -12.73 1.94 9.80
CA CYS A 52 -11.60 2.22 8.91
C CYS A 52 -10.70 1.02 8.73
N ASN A 53 -10.45 0.25 9.80
CA ASN A 53 -9.64 -0.97 9.76
C ASN A 53 -10.30 -2.05 8.89
N CYS A 54 -11.63 -2.24 8.95
CA CYS A 54 -12.36 -3.14 8.06
C CYS A 54 -12.32 -2.67 6.59
N ASN A 55 -12.56 -1.39 6.34
CA ASN A 55 -12.51 -0.83 4.98
C ASN A 55 -11.11 -0.99 4.35
N LYS A 56 -10.06 -0.67 5.11
CA LYS A 56 -8.68 -0.89 4.68
C LYS A 56 -8.37 -2.37 4.53
N GLY A 57 -8.88 -3.23 5.42
CA GLY A 57 -8.66 -4.69 5.39
C GLY A 57 -9.10 -5.36 4.09
N ASN A 58 -10.19 -4.89 3.47
CA ASN A 58 -10.59 -5.36 2.14
C ASN A 58 -9.56 -5.02 1.06
N LEU A 59 -8.99 -3.80 1.12
CA LEU A 59 -7.92 -3.37 0.22
C LEU A 59 -6.61 -4.09 0.52
N ASP A 60 -6.26 -4.27 1.79
CA ASP A 60 -5.07 -5.00 2.26
C ASP A 60 -5.01 -6.41 1.67
N GLU A 61 -6.15 -7.08 1.54
CA GLU A 61 -6.24 -8.39 0.90
C GLU A 61 -5.91 -8.33 -0.60
N ILE A 62 -6.54 -7.41 -1.33
CA ILE A 62 -6.35 -7.25 -2.77
C ILE A 62 -4.89 -6.88 -3.07
N PHE A 63 -4.36 -5.87 -2.37
CA PHE A 63 -2.98 -5.42 -2.57
C PHE A 63 -1.96 -6.43 -2.07
N GLY A 64 -2.26 -7.18 -1.01
CA GLY A 64 -1.43 -8.29 -0.54
C GLY A 64 -1.32 -9.41 -1.59
N LEU A 65 -2.43 -9.74 -2.25
CA LEU A 65 -2.43 -10.69 -3.37
C LEU A 65 -1.61 -10.15 -4.54
N ILE A 66 -1.91 -8.94 -5.03
CA ILE A 66 -1.23 -8.34 -6.19
C ILE A 66 0.28 -8.25 -5.95
N ALA A 67 0.71 -7.80 -4.76
CA ALA A 67 2.13 -7.71 -4.43
C ALA A 67 2.82 -9.08 -4.49
N LYS A 68 2.23 -10.10 -3.87
CA LYS A 68 2.82 -11.46 -3.87
C LYS A 68 2.81 -12.11 -5.25
N CYS A 69 1.76 -11.93 -6.03
CA CYS A 69 1.66 -12.47 -7.39
C CYS A 69 2.66 -11.83 -8.36
N GLN A 70 3.10 -10.61 -8.07
CA GLN A 70 4.11 -9.93 -8.87
C GLN A 70 5.55 -10.18 -8.39
N SER A 71 5.72 -10.78 -7.20
CA SER A 71 7.02 -11.08 -6.59
C SER A 71 7.94 -11.86 -7.52
N ASP A 72 9.24 -11.64 -7.39
CA ASP A 72 10.27 -12.42 -8.11
C ASP A 72 10.40 -13.86 -7.55
N ASN A 73 9.77 -14.16 -6.42
CA ASN A 73 9.64 -15.53 -5.91
C ASN A 73 8.44 -16.22 -6.58
N SER A 74 8.72 -17.03 -7.62
CA SER A 74 7.70 -17.75 -8.40
C SER A 74 6.82 -18.68 -7.55
N GLU A 75 7.38 -19.35 -6.53
CA GLU A 75 6.62 -20.23 -5.65
C GLU A 75 5.62 -19.43 -4.81
N LEU A 76 6.05 -18.29 -4.24
CA LEU A 76 5.19 -17.39 -3.50
C LEU A 76 4.06 -16.84 -4.38
N ALA A 77 4.38 -16.46 -5.62
CA ALA A 77 3.40 -15.93 -6.57
C ALA A 77 2.32 -16.96 -6.90
N VAL A 78 2.72 -18.19 -7.27
CA VAL A 78 1.81 -19.30 -7.59
C VAL A 78 0.96 -19.69 -6.39
N ASN A 79 1.57 -19.88 -5.21
CA ASN A 79 0.86 -20.26 -4.00
C ASN A 79 -0.14 -19.18 -3.56
N SER A 80 0.17 -17.91 -3.78
CA SER A 80 -0.74 -16.80 -3.46
C SER A 80 -1.96 -16.79 -4.39
N LEU A 81 -1.76 -17.03 -5.69
CA LEU A 81 -2.86 -17.20 -6.64
C LEU A 81 -3.73 -18.40 -6.24
N ILE A 82 -3.16 -19.59 -6.07
CA ILE A 82 -3.91 -20.80 -5.69
C ILE A 82 -4.77 -20.53 -4.45
N ARG A 83 -4.21 -19.92 -3.41
CA ARG A 83 -4.95 -19.58 -2.18
C ARG A 83 -6.10 -18.61 -2.43
N ALA A 84 -5.95 -17.64 -3.33
CA ALA A 84 -7.01 -16.68 -3.66
C ALA A 84 -8.24 -17.37 -4.27
N PHE A 85 -8.05 -18.43 -5.06
CA PHE A 85 -9.12 -19.17 -5.72
C PHE A 85 -9.66 -20.35 -4.88
N THR A 86 -8.85 -20.94 -4.00
CA THR A 86 -9.21 -22.19 -3.28
C THR A 86 -9.66 -21.98 -1.84
N LYS A 87 -9.25 -20.90 -1.18
CA LYS A 87 -9.56 -20.69 0.25
C LYS A 87 -11.03 -20.33 0.50
N ARG A 88 -11.77 -19.97 -0.53
CA ARG A 88 -13.14 -19.44 -0.43
C ARG A 88 -14.11 -20.30 -1.19
N LYS A 89 -15.30 -20.47 -0.62
CA LYS A 89 -16.42 -21.10 -1.32
C LYS A 89 -16.84 -20.27 -2.55
N ASN A 90 -16.78 -18.94 -2.43
CA ASN A 90 -17.09 -18.00 -3.51
C ASN A 90 -15.88 -17.10 -3.79
N VAL A 91 -15.32 -17.22 -4.99
CA VAL A 91 -14.22 -16.37 -5.46
C VAL A 91 -14.78 -15.00 -5.86
N PRO A 92 -14.18 -13.88 -5.40
CA PRO A 92 -14.59 -12.55 -5.85
C PRO A 92 -14.52 -12.40 -7.37
N GLN A 93 -15.54 -11.80 -7.98
CA GLN A 93 -15.64 -11.62 -9.43
C GLN A 93 -14.40 -10.96 -10.05
N ARG A 94 -13.84 -9.95 -9.37
CA ARG A 94 -12.60 -9.27 -9.79
C ARG A 94 -11.39 -10.20 -9.96
N TYR A 95 -11.31 -11.29 -9.19
CA TYR A 95 -10.23 -12.26 -9.32
C TYR A 95 -10.48 -13.19 -10.52
N LEU A 96 -11.74 -13.55 -10.79
CA LEU A 96 -12.12 -14.26 -12.00
C LEU A 96 -11.81 -13.42 -13.24
N GLU A 97 -12.19 -12.13 -13.25
CA GLU A 97 -11.87 -11.21 -14.35
C GLU A 97 -10.36 -11.07 -14.58
N MET A 98 -9.55 -11.02 -13.51
CA MET A 98 -8.09 -11.03 -13.63
C MET A 98 -7.61 -12.31 -14.33
N PHE A 99 -8.11 -13.48 -13.91
CA PHE A 99 -7.75 -14.77 -14.49
C PHE A 99 -8.17 -14.87 -15.97
N ASP A 100 -9.42 -14.53 -16.27
CA ASP A 100 -9.99 -14.62 -17.62
C ASP A 100 -9.33 -13.64 -18.61
N SER A 101 -8.82 -12.51 -18.09
CA SER A 101 -8.09 -11.53 -18.89
C SER A 101 -6.61 -11.87 -19.15
N ALA A 102 -6.10 -12.95 -18.55
CA ALA A 102 -4.69 -13.29 -18.65
C ALA A 102 -4.30 -13.67 -20.09
N GLN A 103 -3.30 -13.01 -20.63
CA GLN A 103 -2.80 -13.22 -21.99
C GLN A 103 -1.28 -13.29 -21.99
N GLU A 104 -0.72 -14.20 -22.78
CA GLU A 104 0.72 -14.24 -23.03
C GLU A 104 1.10 -13.12 -23.99
N LYS A 105 2.10 -12.33 -23.62
CA LYS A 105 2.64 -11.25 -24.44
C LYS A 105 4.13 -11.08 -24.20
N GLY A 106 4.93 -11.38 -25.22
CA GLY A 106 6.38 -11.21 -25.15
C GLY A 106 7.05 -12.07 -24.07
N GLY A 107 6.58 -13.31 -23.85
CA GLY A 107 7.11 -14.20 -22.82
C GLY A 107 6.71 -13.82 -21.38
N LEU A 108 5.78 -12.88 -21.22
CA LEU A 108 5.18 -12.50 -19.95
C LEU A 108 3.68 -12.78 -19.98
N VAL A 109 3.05 -12.88 -18.80
CA VAL A 109 1.60 -12.90 -18.66
C VAL A 109 1.12 -11.51 -18.26
N GLU A 110 0.35 -10.86 -19.13
CA GLU A 110 -0.38 -9.64 -18.81
C GLU A 110 -1.79 -10.02 -18.35
N ALA A 111 -2.25 -9.44 -17.25
CA ALA A 111 -3.60 -9.64 -16.72
C ALA A 111 -4.16 -8.33 -16.18
N LYS A 112 -5.48 -8.20 -16.22
CA LYS A 112 -6.21 -7.07 -15.63
C LYS A 112 -5.96 -7.04 -14.13
N MET A 113 -5.54 -5.89 -13.61
CA MET A 113 -5.34 -5.71 -12.17
C MET A 113 -6.70 -5.75 -11.45
N PRO A 114 -6.88 -6.52 -10.36
CA PRO A 114 -8.18 -6.68 -9.69
C PRO A 114 -8.51 -5.49 -8.74
N VAL A 115 -8.21 -4.27 -9.18
CA VAL A 115 -8.37 -3.04 -8.39
C VAL A 115 -8.69 -1.86 -9.30
N TYR A 116 -9.53 -0.96 -8.80
CA TYR A 116 -9.93 0.25 -9.51
C TYR A 116 -9.06 1.45 -9.12
N GLY A 117 -9.00 2.47 -9.99
CA GLY A 117 -8.24 3.70 -9.72
C GLY A 117 -8.60 4.39 -8.40
N GLN A 118 -9.89 4.41 -8.02
CA GLN A 118 -10.31 4.98 -6.74
C GLN A 118 -9.80 4.16 -5.55
N GLU A 119 -9.80 2.83 -5.65
CA GLU A 119 -9.28 1.94 -4.60
C GLU A 119 -7.77 2.13 -4.39
N LEU A 120 -7.01 2.42 -5.46
CA LEU A 120 -5.59 2.81 -5.37
C LEU A 120 -5.39 4.11 -4.59
N ILE A 121 -6.20 5.13 -4.88
CA ILE A 121 -6.13 6.43 -4.19
C ILE A 121 -6.52 6.27 -2.72
N ASP A 122 -7.59 5.52 -2.44
CA ASP A 122 -8.07 5.27 -1.08
C ASP A 122 -7.00 4.52 -0.27
N TYR A 123 -6.42 3.46 -0.85
CA TYR A 123 -5.39 2.66 -0.19
C TYR A 123 -4.11 3.48 0.09
N ALA A 124 -3.65 4.25 -0.90
CA ALA A 124 -2.53 5.17 -0.71
C ALA A 124 -2.84 6.26 0.33
N THR A 125 -4.08 6.71 0.42
CA THR A 125 -4.52 7.68 1.44
C THR A 125 -4.48 7.05 2.83
N TYR A 126 -4.91 5.81 3.00
CA TYR A 126 -4.75 5.07 4.25
C TYR A 126 -3.27 4.98 4.67
N PHE A 127 -2.38 4.60 3.75
CA PHE A 127 -0.94 4.60 4.03
C PHE A 127 -0.42 5.98 4.42
N GLY A 128 -0.76 7.01 3.64
CA GLY A 128 -0.29 8.36 3.91
C GLY A 128 -0.76 8.86 5.27
N LYS A 129 -2.03 8.67 5.63
CA LYS A 129 -2.55 9.05 6.95
C LYS A 129 -1.85 8.27 8.07
N GLY A 130 -1.65 6.97 7.89
CA GLY A 130 -0.93 6.13 8.85
C GLY A 130 0.54 6.51 9.03
N LEU A 131 1.28 6.72 7.93
CA LEU A 131 2.67 7.18 7.94
C LEU A 131 2.81 8.57 8.56
N TYR A 132 1.89 9.48 8.25
CA TYR A 132 1.85 10.81 8.86
C TYR A 132 1.65 10.69 10.37
N PHE A 133 0.73 9.83 10.82
CA PHE A 133 0.49 9.61 12.24
C PHE A 133 1.70 9.00 12.95
N LEU A 134 2.32 7.97 12.37
CA LEU A 134 3.54 7.36 12.91
C LEU A 134 4.69 8.36 13.06
N LYS A 135 4.84 9.26 12.09
CA LYS A 135 5.95 10.23 12.07
C LYS A 135 5.72 11.45 12.98
N TYR A 136 4.50 11.96 13.04
CA TYR A 136 4.21 13.25 13.69
C TYR A 136 3.35 13.12 14.94
N GLY A 137 2.87 11.92 15.29
CA GLY A 137 2.04 11.67 16.46
C GLY A 137 0.66 12.35 16.42
N ARG A 138 0.21 12.83 15.25
CA ARG A 138 -1.05 13.57 15.09
C ARG A 138 -1.75 13.22 13.79
N VAL A 139 -3.06 13.42 13.76
CA VAL A 139 -3.90 13.11 12.59
C VAL A 139 -3.62 14.08 11.45
N PHE A 140 -3.56 13.57 10.22
CA PHE A 140 -3.42 14.37 9.02
C PHE A 140 -4.62 15.32 8.84
N ASN A 141 -4.35 16.61 8.59
CA ASN A 141 -5.39 17.62 8.44
C ASN A 141 -5.51 18.10 6.99
N GLU A 142 -6.52 17.58 6.28
CA GLU A 142 -6.81 17.88 4.87
C GLU A 142 -7.13 19.38 4.60
N LYS A 143 -7.50 20.15 5.64
CA LYS A 143 -7.71 21.60 5.51
C LYS A 143 -6.39 22.37 5.49
N ARG A 144 -5.33 21.83 6.09
CA ARG A 144 -4.01 22.50 6.21
C ARG A 144 -2.99 21.94 5.24
N GLU A 145 -3.13 20.68 4.86
CA GLU A 145 -2.14 19.95 4.08
C GLU A 145 -2.83 19.15 2.97
N VAL A 146 -2.07 18.82 1.93
CA VAL A 146 -2.47 17.94 0.84
C VAL A 146 -1.50 16.79 0.71
N MET A 147 -2.00 15.66 0.22
CA MET A 147 -1.23 14.46 -0.07
C MET A 147 -1.03 14.37 -1.58
N HIS A 148 0.22 14.38 -2.04
CA HIS A 148 0.55 14.08 -3.43
C HIS A 148 0.90 12.61 -3.51
N ILE A 149 -0.01 11.84 -4.14
CA ILE A 149 0.10 10.40 -4.29
C ILE A 149 0.60 10.10 -5.70
N ARG A 150 1.52 9.15 -5.80
CA ARG A 150 1.96 8.52 -7.05
C ARG A 150 1.94 7.02 -6.85
N PHE A 151 1.49 6.31 -7.88
CA PHE A 151 1.53 4.86 -7.95
C PHE A 151 2.61 4.45 -8.96
N PHE A 152 3.38 3.43 -8.62
CA PHE A 152 4.34 2.82 -9.53
C PHE A 152 4.10 1.32 -9.56
N ASN A 153 3.98 0.78 -10.77
CA ASN A 153 3.72 -0.63 -11.04
C ASN A 153 4.99 -1.36 -11.52
N LYS A 154 4.87 -2.66 -11.76
CA LYS A 154 5.97 -3.52 -12.23
C LYS A 154 6.73 -2.95 -13.42
N GLN A 155 6.03 -2.42 -14.42
CA GLN A 155 6.68 -1.86 -15.63
C GLN A 155 7.59 -0.67 -15.30
N VAL A 156 7.12 0.25 -14.45
CA VAL A 156 7.94 1.39 -14.00
C VAL A 156 9.11 0.91 -13.15
N HIS A 157 8.89 -0.04 -12.24
CA HIS A 157 9.94 -0.61 -11.40
C HIS A 157 11.03 -1.32 -12.21
N MET A 158 10.65 -2.14 -13.19
CA MET A 158 11.60 -2.84 -14.06
C MET A 158 12.45 -1.86 -14.87
N SER A 159 11.82 -0.85 -15.48
CA SER A 159 12.54 0.19 -16.23
C SER A 159 13.51 0.96 -15.32
N HIS A 160 13.07 1.31 -14.11
CA HIS A 160 13.92 1.97 -13.13
C HIS A 160 15.09 1.09 -12.67
N ALA A 161 14.84 -0.17 -12.35
CA ALA A 161 15.85 -1.11 -11.89
C ALA A 161 16.94 -1.35 -12.95
N GLN A 162 16.55 -1.49 -14.22
CA GLN A 162 17.50 -1.60 -15.32
C GLN A 162 18.37 -0.34 -15.46
N SER A 163 17.76 0.85 -15.36
CA SER A 163 18.51 2.10 -15.42
C SER A 163 19.44 2.26 -14.22
N TYR A 164 19.00 1.88 -13.03
CA TYR A 164 19.75 1.96 -11.78
C TYR A 164 20.94 1.01 -11.79
N GLN A 165 20.74 -0.24 -12.21
CA GLN A 165 21.81 -1.23 -12.34
C GLN A 165 22.88 -0.76 -13.33
N LYS A 166 22.49 -0.12 -14.44
CA LYS A 166 23.43 0.43 -15.42
C LYS A 166 24.28 1.57 -14.85
N SER A 167 23.73 2.41 -13.99
CA SER A 167 24.43 3.58 -13.47
C SER A 167 25.21 3.34 -12.17
N LEU A 168 24.72 2.44 -11.31
CA LEU A 168 25.23 2.23 -9.95
C LEU A 168 25.70 0.79 -9.71
N SER A 169 25.52 -0.12 -10.67
CA SER A 169 25.90 -1.53 -10.57
C SER A 169 25.32 -2.25 -9.34
N SER A 170 24.19 -1.76 -8.81
CA SER A 170 23.50 -2.31 -7.64
C SER A 170 22.00 -2.46 -7.86
N ASN A 171 21.34 -3.20 -6.97
CA ASN A 171 19.90 -3.37 -6.96
C ASN A 171 19.23 -2.26 -6.13
N PRO A 172 18.27 -1.50 -6.69
CA PRO A 172 17.67 -0.36 -6.00
C PRO A 172 16.89 -0.75 -4.74
N ILE A 173 16.34 -1.96 -4.65
CA ILE A 173 15.61 -2.42 -3.46
C ILE A 173 16.59 -2.76 -2.35
N ARG A 174 17.70 -3.47 -2.64
CA ARG A 174 18.76 -3.76 -1.67
C ARG A 174 19.41 -2.48 -1.12
N ASP A 175 19.65 -1.51 -1.99
CA ASP A 175 20.16 -0.19 -1.60
C ASP A 175 19.13 0.59 -0.76
N LEU A 176 17.84 0.36 -0.98
CA LEU A 176 16.78 0.93 -0.16
C LEU A 176 16.71 0.26 1.21
N GLU A 177 16.87 -1.06 1.30
CA GLU A 177 16.86 -1.81 2.57
C GLU A 177 18.02 -1.42 3.49
N SER A 178 19.19 -1.13 2.92
CA SER A 178 20.37 -0.67 3.65
C SER A 178 20.38 0.85 3.94
N ASN A 179 19.37 1.60 3.46
CA ASN A 179 19.32 3.05 3.62
C ASN A 179 18.91 3.46 5.04
N SER A 180 19.61 4.45 5.62
CA SER A 180 19.34 4.95 6.98
C SER A 180 17.98 5.64 7.16
N TYR A 181 17.31 6.02 6.06
CA TYR A 181 15.94 6.55 6.09
C TYR A 181 14.87 5.50 5.86
N SER A 182 15.25 4.22 5.73
CA SER A 182 14.34 3.13 5.49
C SER A 182 13.97 2.39 6.77
N TRP A 183 12.70 2.01 6.84
CA TRP A 183 12.17 1.03 7.75
C TRP A 183 11.88 -0.24 6.95
N VAL A 184 12.70 -1.26 7.15
CA VAL A 184 12.48 -2.59 6.60
C VAL A 184 11.45 -3.29 7.47
N VAL A 185 10.25 -3.51 6.94
CA VAL A 185 9.16 -4.20 7.64
C VAL A 185 9.36 -5.71 7.55
N ALA A 186 9.74 -6.18 6.36
CA ALA A 186 10.22 -7.52 6.09
C ALA A 186 11.12 -7.45 4.86
N GLU A 187 12.31 -8.06 4.93
CA GLU A 187 13.27 -8.12 3.83
C GLU A 187 12.61 -8.71 2.58
N ASP A 188 12.91 -8.13 1.41
CA ASP A 188 12.39 -8.48 0.08
C ASP A 188 10.87 -8.34 -0.12
N GLU A 189 10.12 -8.05 0.95
CA GLU A 189 8.66 -8.03 0.93
C GLU A 189 8.10 -6.63 1.13
N CYS A 190 8.66 -5.87 2.06
CA CYS A 190 8.21 -4.50 2.30
C CYS A 190 9.27 -3.61 2.95
N VAL A 191 9.56 -2.50 2.26
CA VAL A 191 10.41 -1.42 2.75
C VAL A 191 9.68 -0.09 2.64
N ILE A 192 9.80 0.73 3.69
CA ILE A 192 9.26 2.09 3.75
C ILE A 192 10.42 3.06 3.89
N TRP A 193 10.69 3.83 2.85
CA TRP A 193 11.62 4.95 2.90
C TRP A 193 10.92 6.24 3.30
N SER A 194 11.53 7.02 4.21
CA SER A 194 10.92 8.21 4.79
C SER A 194 11.96 9.31 5.05
N LYS A 195 11.97 10.35 4.22
CA LYS A 195 12.80 11.55 4.44
C LYS A 195 11.97 12.81 4.39
N ASN A 196 12.06 13.62 5.45
CA ASN A 196 11.26 14.84 5.62
C ASN A 196 9.75 14.56 5.46
N ARG A 197 9.12 15.16 4.45
CA ARG A 197 7.69 15.02 4.16
C ARG A 197 7.42 14.11 2.95
N SER A 198 8.40 13.29 2.57
CA SER A 198 8.33 12.37 1.44
C SER A 198 8.48 10.95 1.93
N HIS A 199 7.65 10.07 1.39
CA HIS A 199 7.60 8.66 1.72
C HIS A 199 7.51 7.84 0.44
N LEU A 200 8.15 6.68 0.43
CA LEU A 200 8.01 5.66 -0.59
C LEU A 200 7.78 4.34 0.15
N ILE A 201 6.69 3.67 -0.16
CA ILE A 201 6.43 2.30 0.32
C ILE A 201 6.51 1.36 -0.86
N VAL A 202 7.30 0.31 -0.75
CA VAL A 202 7.49 -0.70 -1.80
C VAL A 202 7.04 -2.05 -1.25
N PHE A 203 6.25 -2.79 -2.04
CA PHE A 203 5.84 -4.16 -1.78
C PHE A 203 6.39 -5.10 -2.84
N HIS A 204 7.04 -6.19 -2.41
CA HIS A 204 7.53 -7.29 -3.26
C HIS A 204 8.15 -6.79 -4.58
N HIS A 205 9.00 -5.77 -4.50
CA HIS A 205 9.75 -5.14 -5.60
C HIS A 205 8.96 -4.32 -6.63
N PHE A 206 7.64 -4.52 -6.80
CA PHE A 206 6.93 -4.06 -8.01
C PHE A 206 5.70 -3.20 -7.80
N ILE A 207 5.16 -3.15 -6.58
CA ILE A 207 4.04 -2.26 -6.25
C ILE A 207 4.54 -1.22 -5.27
N SER A 208 4.50 0.06 -5.64
CA SER A 208 4.86 1.12 -4.71
C SER A 208 3.98 2.36 -4.77
N PHE A 209 3.93 3.05 -3.63
CA PHE A 209 3.26 4.34 -3.50
C PHE A 209 4.27 5.39 -3.06
N GLY A 210 4.41 6.43 -3.87
CA GLY A 210 5.11 7.67 -3.50
C GLY A 210 4.14 8.65 -2.89
N ILE A 211 4.39 9.05 -1.64
CA ILE A 211 3.51 9.96 -0.89
C ILE A 211 4.31 11.18 -0.45
N LYS A 212 3.86 12.37 -0.81
CA LYS A 212 4.48 13.63 -0.39
C LYS A 212 3.46 14.57 0.25
N PHE A 213 3.71 14.97 1.50
CA PHE A 213 2.85 15.92 2.20
C PHE A 213 3.28 17.36 1.88
N LYS A 214 2.32 18.21 1.52
CA LYS A 214 2.55 19.63 1.23
C LYS A 214 1.58 20.50 2.00
N ASN A 215 1.98 21.73 2.32
CA ASN A 215 1.03 22.73 2.82
C ASN A 215 -0.02 23.01 1.75
N ARG A 216 -1.27 23.14 2.17
CA ARG A 216 -2.40 23.40 1.29
C ARG A 216 -2.33 24.84 0.78
N ASN A 217 -2.35 24.98 -0.53
CA ASN A 217 -2.61 26.22 -1.24
C ASN A 217 -3.22 25.87 -2.60
N ARG A 218 -3.61 26.89 -3.39
CA ARG A 218 -4.25 26.66 -4.70
C ARG A 218 -3.41 25.78 -5.62
N LYS A 219 -2.10 26.04 -5.72
CA LYS A 219 -1.18 25.28 -6.59
C LYS A 219 -1.04 23.83 -6.15
N THR A 220 -0.87 23.59 -4.85
CA THR A 220 -0.71 22.22 -4.33
C THR A 220 -2.00 21.41 -4.39
N ALA A 221 -3.15 22.05 -4.21
CA ALA A 221 -4.47 21.41 -4.36
C ALA A 221 -4.79 21.07 -5.82
N ILE A 222 -4.48 21.96 -6.77
CA ILE A 222 -4.60 21.65 -8.22
C ILE A 222 -3.72 20.46 -8.56
N LYS A 223 -2.45 20.45 -8.10
CA LYS A 223 -1.53 19.35 -8.40
C LYS A 223 -1.99 18.02 -7.82
N GLN A 224 -2.60 18.02 -6.63
CA GLN A 224 -3.20 16.81 -6.05
C GLN A 224 -4.26 16.23 -7.00
N ARG A 225 -5.19 17.06 -7.47
CA ARG A 225 -6.27 16.63 -8.38
C ARG A 225 -5.72 16.11 -9.72
N GLU A 226 -4.69 16.74 -10.27
CA GLU A 226 -4.03 16.24 -11.47
C GLU A 226 -3.42 14.85 -11.25
N LEU A 227 -2.76 14.63 -10.12
CA LEU A 227 -2.16 13.33 -9.80
C LEU A 227 -3.23 12.25 -9.58
N GLU A 228 -4.30 12.57 -8.87
CA GLU A 228 -5.45 11.67 -8.68
C GLU A 228 -6.12 11.35 -10.02
N LYS A 229 -6.36 12.36 -10.86
CA LYS A 229 -6.91 12.17 -12.20
C LYS A 229 -6.05 11.24 -13.05
N ASN A 230 -4.72 11.41 -13.04
CA ASN A 230 -3.84 10.52 -13.79
C ASN A 230 -3.94 9.05 -13.35
N ILE A 231 -4.15 8.79 -12.05
CA ILE A 231 -4.40 7.43 -11.54
C ILE A 231 -5.76 6.93 -12.04
N LEU A 232 -6.80 7.76 -11.96
CA LEU A 232 -8.13 7.40 -12.43
C LEU A 232 -8.14 7.12 -13.94
N ASP A 233 -7.50 7.94 -14.76
CA ASP A 233 -7.46 7.76 -16.22
C ASP A 233 -6.65 6.51 -16.62
N SER A 234 -5.71 6.06 -15.78
CA SER A 234 -4.87 4.88 -16.05
C SER A 234 -5.48 3.56 -15.54
N PHE A 235 -6.45 3.63 -14.62
CA PHE A 235 -7.03 2.47 -13.91
C PHE A 235 -8.57 2.54 -13.79
N GLY A 236 -9.21 3.39 -14.59
CA GLY A 236 -10.64 3.64 -14.63
C GLY A 236 -11.33 3.00 -15.82
#